data_AF-A0A838HMK0-F1
#
_entry.id   AF-A0A838HMK0-F1
#
_cell.length_a   1.000
_cell.length_b   1.000
_cell.length_c   1.000
_cell.angle_alpha   90.00
_cell.angle_beta   90.00
_cell.angle_gamma   90.00
#
_symmetry.space_group_name_H-M   'P 1'
#
loop_
_entity.id
_entity.type
_entity.pdbx_description
1 polymer ?
#
loop_
_entity_poly.entity_id
_entity_poly.type
_entity_poly.pdbx_seq_one_letter_code
_entity_poly.pdbx_strand_id
1 'polypeptide(L)'
;MFPPATCHRLAERGHDAVRVRDRGVDARPDPEVAAVAVAEGRAIATENVKDFAGGRGLVLVCVLESRLPSRGMDVRLAAMLDGWATANPEPYVGLHWP
;
A
#
# COMPACT_ATOMS: atom_id res chain seq x y z
N MET A 1 -5.30 -0.83 -10.39
CA MET A 1 -5.52 0.19 -9.32
C MET A 1 -6.39 -0.43 -8.26
N PHE A 2 -5.96 -0.43 -7.00
CA PHE A 2 -6.68 -1.18 -5.96
C PHE A 2 -8.04 -0.56 -5.57
N PRO A 3 -9.02 -1.38 -5.16
CA PRO A 3 -10.35 -0.89 -4.81
C PRO A 3 -10.30 0.05 -3.59
N PRO A 4 -10.98 1.21 -3.63
CA PRO A 4 -11.07 2.13 -2.48
C PRO A 4 -11.61 1.46 -1.20
N ALA A 5 -12.51 0.48 -1.36
CA ALA A 5 -13.09 -0.28 -0.26
C ALA A 5 -12.03 -1.03 0.58
N THR A 6 -10.85 -1.33 0.02
CA THR A 6 -9.75 -1.98 0.74
C THR A 6 -9.33 -1.18 1.99
N CYS A 7 -9.29 0.15 1.92
CA CYS A 7 -8.95 0.99 3.07
C CYS A 7 -9.99 0.86 4.19
N HIS A 8 -11.27 0.79 3.84
CA HIS A 8 -12.34 0.57 4.82
C HIS A 8 -12.20 -0.82 5.47
N ARG A 9 -11.93 -1.87 4.68
CA ARG A 9 -11.68 -3.23 5.18
C ARG A 9 -10.47 -3.32 6.11
N LEU A 10 -9.43 -2.54 5.86
CA LEU A 10 -8.24 -2.45 6.70
C LEU A 10 -8.54 -1.68 8.00
N ALA A 11 -9.31 -0.60 7.93
CA ALA A 11 -9.77 0.13 9.10
C ALA A 11 -10.66 -0.75 10.02
N GLU A 12 -11.56 -1.57 9.45
CA GLU A 12 -12.33 -2.58 10.19
C GLU A 12 -11.43 -3.58 10.97
N ARG A 13 -10.18 -3.75 10.54
CA ARG A 13 -9.16 -4.62 11.16
C ARG A 13 -8.19 -3.85 12.09
N GLY A 14 -8.39 -2.56 12.28
CA GLY A 14 -7.57 -1.72 13.15
C GLY A 14 -6.36 -1.05 12.49
N HIS A 15 -6.24 -1.13 11.15
CA HIS A 15 -5.15 -0.46 10.43
C HIS A 15 -5.50 0.98 10.05
N ASP A 16 -4.53 1.89 10.16
CA ASP A 16 -4.61 3.24 9.60
C ASP A 16 -4.29 3.22 8.09
N ALA A 17 -5.26 2.79 7.29
CA ALA A 17 -5.15 2.72 5.84
C ALA A 17 -5.81 3.91 5.15
N VAL A 18 -5.08 4.55 4.23
CA VAL A 18 -5.56 5.71 3.48
C VAL A 18 -5.30 5.57 1.98
N ARG A 19 -6.12 6.22 1.17
CA ARG A 19 -5.91 6.29 -0.27
C ARG A 19 -4.92 7.39 -0.58
N VAL A 20 -4.01 7.15 -1.53
CA VAL A 20 -3.08 8.17 -2.04
C VAL A 20 -3.82 9.45 -2.45
N ARG A 21 -5.00 9.31 -3.05
CA ARG A 21 -5.86 10.44 -3.46
C ARG A 21 -6.33 11.32 -2.31
N ASP A 22 -6.50 10.76 -1.12
CA ASP A 22 -6.98 11.50 0.06
C ASP A 22 -5.86 12.31 0.73
N ARG A 23 -4.62 12.17 0.26
CA ARG A 23 -3.43 12.88 0.77
C ARG A 23 -3.03 14.09 -0.07
N GLY A 24 -3.89 14.55 -0.97
CA GLY A 24 -3.63 15.74 -1.79
C GLY A 24 -2.52 15.56 -2.83
N VAL A 25 -2.10 14.32 -3.07
CA VAL A 25 -1.10 13.93 -4.08
C VAL A 25 -1.73 13.16 -5.25
N ASP A 26 -3.04 13.31 -5.47
CA ASP A 26 -3.68 12.73 -6.65
C ASP A 26 -3.07 13.34 -7.93
N ALA A 27 -2.82 12.48 -8.93
CA ALA A 27 -2.14 12.82 -10.17
C ALA A 27 -0.74 13.49 -10.03
N ARG A 28 -0.11 13.40 -8.85
CA ARG A 28 1.28 13.82 -8.65
C ARG A 28 2.26 12.73 -9.12
N PRO A 29 3.49 13.11 -9.51
CA PRO A 29 4.54 12.14 -9.81
C PRO A 29 4.83 11.20 -8.63
N ASP A 30 5.21 9.95 -8.92
CA ASP A 30 5.51 8.94 -7.89
C ASP A 30 6.55 9.38 -6.85
N PRO A 31 7.58 10.20 -7.18
CA PRO A 31 8.48 10.76 -6.16
C PRO A 31 7.78 11.65 -5.13
N GLU A 32 6.73 12.38 -5.49
CA GLU A 32 5.96 13.21 -4.54
C GLU A 32 5.09 12.32 -3.65
N VAL A 33 4.45 11.29 -4.22
CA VAL A 33 3.70 10.28 -3.45
C VAL A 33 4.61 9.57 -2.45
N ALA A 34 5.81 9.19 -2.89
CA ALA A 34 6.84 8.60 -2.06
C ALA A 34 7.25 9.52 -0.90
N ALA A 35 7.51 10.80 -1.18
CA ALA A 35 7.90 11.76 -0.15
C ALA A 35 6.83 11.89 0.95
N VAL A 36 5.55 11.92 0.58
CA VAL A 36 4.44 11.95 1.54
C VAL A 36 4.39 10.67 2.37
N ALA A 37 4.51 9.49 1.75
CA ALA A 37 4.52 8.24 2.48
C ALA A 37 5.68 8.16 3.49
N VAL A 38 6.88 8.60 3.10
CA VAL A 38 8.04 8.68 4.01
C VAL A 38 7.78 9.67 5.15
N ALA A 39 7.29 10.86 4.85
CA ALA A 39 7.02 11.89 5.85
C ALA A 39 5.94 11.46 6.86
N GLU A 40 4.96 10.69 6.43
CA GLU A 40 3.89 10.16 7.28
C GLU A 40 4.23 8.79 7.91
N GLY A 41 5.41 8.22 7.64
CA GLY A 41 5.79 6.91 8.18
C GLY A 41 4.92 5.75 7.67
N ARG A 42 4.46 5.82 6.42
CA ARG A 42 3.51 4.86 5.83
C ARG A 42 4.17 3.90 4.87
N ALA A 43 3.66 2.67 4.86
CA ALA A 43 3.92 1.72 3.78
C ALA A 43 3.01 2.03 2.57
N ILE A 44 3.55 1.85 1.35
CA ILE A 44 2.79 1.96 0.10
C ILE A 44 2.50 0.55 -0.42
N ALA A 45 1.22 0.21 -0.59
CA ALA A 45 0.81 -0.96 -1.34
C ALA A 45 0.71 -0.62 -2.83
N THR A 46 1.48 -1.30 -3.68
CA THR A 46 1.51 -1.02 -5.13
C THR A 46 1.76 -2.26 -5.96
N GLU A 47 1.24 -2.26 -7.19
CA GLU A 47 1.65 -3.20 -8.25
C GLU A 47 2.81 -2.63 -9.07
N ASN A 48 2.90 -1.30 -9.18
CA ASN A 48 3.87 -0.62 -10.05
C ASN A 48 5.20 -0.35 -9.31
N VAL A 49 5.91 -1.40 -8.94
CA VAL A 49 7.16 -1.27 -8.15
C VAL A 49 8.20 -0.37 -8.84
N LYS A 50 8.27 -0.42 -10.18
CA LYS A 50 9.25 0.33 -10.98
C LYS A 50 9.09 1.85 -10.84
N ASP A 51 7.85 2.31 -10.64
CA ASP A 51 7.51 3.73 -10.51
C ASP A 51 8.15 4.34 -9.24
N PHE A 52 8.44 3.49 -8.24
CA PHE A 52 9.05 3.89 -6.97
C PHE A 52 10.55 3.55 -6.86
N ALA A 53 11.20 3.07 -7.92
CA ALA A 53 12.58 2.60 -7.89
C ALA A 53 13.61 3.69 -7.49
N GLY A 54 13.29 4.96 -7.71
CA GLY A 54 14.11 6.11 -7.29
C GLY A 54 13.87 6.58 -5.85
N GLY A 55 12.81 6.09 -5.20
CA GLY A 55 12.44 6.49 -3.84
C GLY A 55 13.36 5.89 -2.77
N ARG A 56 13.69 6.68 -1.75
CA ARG A 56 14.48 6.24 -0.58
C ARG A 56 13.60 6.28 0.67
N GLY A 57 13.88 5.42 1.64
CA GLY A 57 13.15 5.41 2.92
C GLY A 57 11.74 4.81 2.83
N LEU A 58 11.38 4.19 1.71
CA LEU A 58 10.04 3.62 1.48
C LEU A 58 9.94 2.18 1.98
N VAL A 59 8.78 1.86 2.55
CA VAL A 59 8.31 0.48 2.69
C VAL A 59 7.31 0.24 1.56
N LEU A 60 7.69 -0.58 0.58
CA LEU A 60 6.86 -0.92 -0.58
C LEU A 60 6.31 -2.33 -0.44
N VAL A 61 5.00 -2.45 -0.30
CA VAL A 61 4.28 -3.72 -0.26
C VAL A 61 3.80 -4.04 -1.67
N CYS A 62 4.49 -4.97 -2.31
CA CYS A 62 4.31 -5.30 -3.71
C CYS A 62 3.19 -6.33 -3.87
N VAL A 63 2.06 -5.90 -4.42
CA VAL A 63 0.90 -6.77 -4.64
C VAL A 63 0.59 -6.84 -6.14
N LEU A 64 0.59 -8.04 -6.69
CA LEU A 64 0.20 -8.25 -8.09
C LEU A 64 -1.33 -8.35 -8.18
N GLU A 65 -1.94 -7.46 -8.96
CA GLU A 65 -3.39 -7.43 -9.16
C GLU A 65 -3.87 -8.73 -9.83
N SER A 66 -3.03 -9.30 -10.71
CA SER A 66 -3.25 -10.62 -11.33
C SER A 66 -3.37 -11.80 -10.35
N ARG A 67 -2.92 -11.65 -9.09
CA ARG A 67 -3.07 -12.67 -8.04
C ARG A 67 -4.33 -12.46 -7.19
N LEU A 68 -5.09 -11.39 -7.45
CA LEU A 68 -6.32 -11.08 -6.73
C LEU A 68 -7.53 -11.57 -7.53
N PRO A 69 -8.60 -12.03 -6.84
CA PRO A 69 -9.84 -12.38 -7.51
C PRO A 69 -10.53 -11.12 -8.03
N SER A 70 -11.12 -11.18 -9.22
CA SER A 70 -11.86 -10.04 -9.79
C SER A 70 -13.09 -9.66 -8.94
N ARG A 71 -13.74 -10.64 -8.30
CA ARG A 71 -14.81 -10.42 -7.32
C ARG A 71 -14.25 -10.55 -5.90
N GLY A 72 -14.49 -9.55 -5.06
CA GLY A 72 -13.99 -9.55 -3.67
C GLY A 72 -12.50 -9.20 -3.55
N MET A 73 -11.95 -8.49 -4.54
CA MET A 73 -10.57 -8.00 -4.55
C MET A 73 -10.26 -7.20 -3.27
N ASP A 74 -11.18 -6.34 -2.83
CA ASP A 74 -11.05 -5.53 -1.61
C ASP A 74 -10.86 -6.39 -0.37
N VAL A 75 -11.66 -7.46 -0.23
CA VAL A 75 -11.60 -8.38 0.91
C VAL A 75 -10.29 -9.17 0.89
N ARG A 76 -9.91 -9.71 -0.27
CA ARG A 76 -8.68 -10.50 -0.40
C ARG A 76 -7.43 -9.65 -0.19
N LEU A 77 -7.39 -8.46 -0.78
CA LEU A 77 -6.27 -7.53 -0.63
C LEU A 77 -6.13 -7.08 0.83
N ALA A 78 -7.23 -6.71 1.48
CA ALA A 78 -7.20 -6.31 2.89
C ALA A 78 -6.72 -7.45 3.80
N ALA A 79 -7.17 -8.68 3.58
CA ALA A 79 -6.70 -9.84 4.35
C ALA A 79 -5.20 -10.13 4.14
N MET A 80 -4.69 -9.97 2.92
CA MET A 80 -3.28 -10.14 2.61
C MET A 80 -2.42 -9.07 3.29
N LEU A 81 -2.83 -7.80 3.21
CA LEU A 81 -2.12 -6.68 3.84
C LEU A 81 -2.18 -6.74 5.37
N ASP A 82 -3.30 -7.18 5.94
CA ASP A 82 -3.47 -7.42 7.37
C ASP A 82 -2.52 -8.51 7.90
N GLY A 83 -2.45 -9.65 7.19
CA GLY A 83 -1.52 -10.72 7.52
C GLY A 83 -0.06 -10.26 7.44
N TRP A 84 0.28 -9.49 6.40
CA TRP A 84 1.62 -8.91 6.27
C TRP A 84 1.96 -7.94 7.40
N ALA A 85 1.07 -6.99 7.71
CA ALA A 85 1.30 -6.01 8.76
C ALA A 85 1.44 -6.67 10.14
N THR A 86 0.64 -7.71 10.42
CA THR A 86 0.74 -8.50 11.65
C THR A 86 2.08 -9.23 11.75
N ALA A 87 2.58 -9.78 10.64
CA ALA A 87 3.86 -10.48 10.59
C ALA A 87 5.08 -9.51 10.61
N ASN A 88 4.87 -8.23 10.28
CA ASN A 88 5.91 -7.22 10.14
C ASN A 88 5.53 -5.95 10.93
N PRO A 89 5.54 -6.00 12.29
CA PRO A 89 5.19 -4.83 13.10
C PRO A 89 6.18 -3.67 12.95
N GLU A 90 7.44 -3.98 12.58
CA GLU A 90 8.48 -3.01 12.28
C GLU A 90 9.11 -3.37 10.91
N PRO A 91 8.42 -3.04 9.79
CA PRO A 91 8.89 -3.44 8.47
C PRO A 91 10.16 -2.68 8.10
N TYR A 92 11.13 -3.39 7.50
CA TYR A 92 12.33 -2.76 6.98
C TYR A 92 12.03 -1.90 5.74
N VAL A 93 12.84 -0.86 5.52
CA VAL A 93 12.81 -0.04 4.31
C VAL A 93 13.22 -0.88 3.10
N GLY A 94 12.32 -1.02 2.13
CA GLY A 94 12.54 -1.80 0.93
C GLY A 94 11.27 -2.48 0.42
N LEU A 95 11.47 -3.53 -0.37
CA LEU A 95 10.40 -4.30 -1.00
C LEU A 95 9.91 -5.41 -0.08
N HIS A 96 8.60 -5.58 -0.01
CA HIS A 96 7.89 -6.64 0.70
C HIS A 96 6.97 -7.38 -0.27
N TRP A 97 6.93 -8.71 -0.18
CA TRP A 97 6.13 -9.57 -1.06
C TRP A 97 5.24 -10.49 -0.21
N PRO A 98 4.03 -10.02 0.16
CA PRO A 98 3.09 -10.78 0.96
C PRO A 98 2.38 -11.91 0.19
#